data_AF-A0A1H9TDL3-F1
#
_entry.id   AF-A0A1H9TDL3-F1
#
_cell.length_a   1.000
_cell.length_b   1.000
_cell.length_c   1.000
_cell.angle_alpha   90.00
_cell.angle_beta   90.00
_cell.angle_gamma   90.00
#
_symmetry.space_group_name_H-M   'P 1'
#
loop_
_entity.id
_entity.type
_entity.pdbx_description
1 polymer ?
#
loop_
_entity_poly.entity_id
_entity_poly.type
_entity_poly.pdbx_seq_one_letter_code
_entity_poly.pdbx_strand_id
1 'polypeptide(L)'
;MRSPAPNAAYLSPRGCNHRPSGVVCLYDKHGENGQLGAEVHSKRGGRPVTAATAAAVGTVAVGLLTAFVGTDAGASAAGRHPGWEQSVRAARADRDAAAPAEKRSGAGRAKPKAPPRKVSRTISHHTADGGRAVSLTLDDGPHPEWTPKTLDLLRQYHVKATFCLIGPNAERHPGLVKRIVAEGHRLCDHSVDHDTGMDHKSADYQKRQILDAKRMIDKASGGAPVYYYRAPGGAFTPTSRRVAAEHGMRPLGWIVDPGDWQLPGTDAIVRHAKEQVEDGAVILFHDGGGDRSETYQALRRLLPWLKSQGYGFSFPKA
;
A
#
# COMPACT_ATOMS: atom_id res chain seq x y z
N MET A 1 -44.28 3.75 44.54
CA MET A 1 -43.65 4.86 45.29
C MET A 1 -42.64 5.52 44.38
N ARG A 2 -42.66 6.86 44.33
CA ARG A 2 -41.90 7.74 43.44
C ARG A 2 -40.50 8.06 43.99
N SER A 3 -39.63 8.51 43.06
CA SER A 3 -38.46 9.40 43.21
C SER A 3 -37.11 8.78 43.58
N PRO A 4 -35.97 9.44 43.25
CA PRO A 4 -35.62 10.14 41.99
C PRO A 4 -34.16 9.85 41.53
N ALA A 5 -33.80 10.28 40.30
CA ALA A 5 -32.41 10.40 39.84
C ALA A 5 -31.63 11.48 40.64
N PRO A 6 -30.27 11.54 40.61
CA PRO A 6 -29.62 12.39 39.58
C PRO A 6 -28.16 12.09 39.17
N ASN A 7 -27.78 12.75 38.07
CA ASN A 7 -26.49 13.34 37.69
C ASN A 7 -25.30 12.51 37.19
N ALA A 8 -25.09 12.70 35.88
CA ALA A 8 -23.80 12.80 35.24
C ALA A 8 -22.91 13.87 35.90
N ALA A 9 -21.62 13.55 36.06
CA ALA A 9 -20.57 14.52 36.31
C ALA A 9 -19.34 14.19 35.46
N TYR A 10 -18.98 15.17 34.65
CA TYR A 10 -17.70 15.35 33.97
C TYR A 10 -16.54 15.28 34.96
N LEU A 11 -15.46 14.55 34.63
CA LEU A 11 -14.10 14.92 35.02
C LEU A 11 -13.12 14.72 33.85
N SER A 12 -12.32 15.77 33.67
CA SER A 12 -11.43 16.12 32.57
C SER A 12 -10.13 15.27 32.50
N PRO A 13 -9.48 15.16 31.33
CA PRO A 13 -8.21 14.47 31.15
C PRO A 13 -7.02 15.30 31.65
N ARG A 14 -5.98 14.64 32.18
CA ARG A 14 -4.65 15.24 32.38
C ARG A 14 -3.60 14.38 31.69
N GLY A 15 -2.77 15.03 30.86
CA GLY A 15 -1.38 14.59 30.68
C GLY A 15 -0.80 14.53 29.27
N CYS A 16 -1.03 15.50 28.39
CA CYS A 16 -0.11 15.74 27.26
C CYS A 16 1.04 16.62 27.74
N ASN A 17 2.27 16.08 27.70
CA ASN A 17 3.48 16.86 27.93
C ASN A 17 3.97 17.44 26.59
N HIS A 18 4.12 18.76 26.53
CA HIS A 18 4.62 19.51 25.39
C HIS A 18 6.13 19.31 25.21
N ARG A 19 6.58 19.11 23.96
CA ARG A 19 7.77 19.77 23.38
C ARG A 19 7.66 19.88 21.85
N PRO A 20 8.34 20.86 21.24
CA PRO A 20 7.87 21.53 20.04
C PRO A 20 8.51 20.97 18.78
N SER A 21 7.70 20.70 17.77
CA SER A 21 7.98 20.84 16.33
C SER A 21 6.74 20.35 15.59
N GLY A 22 6.14 21.23 14.80
CA GLY A 22 4.80 21.04 14.24
C GLY A 22 4.68 19.79 13.37
N VAL A 23 3.65 19.00 13.65
CA VAL A 23 3.05 18.09 12.68
C VAL A 23 1.59 18.48 12.55
N VAL A 24 1.24 19.03 11.39
CA VAL A 24 -0.14 19.32 11.01
C VAL A 24 -0.77 17.99 10.61
N CYS A 25 -1.70 17.50 11.42
CA CYS A 25 -2.61 16.42 11.02
C CYS A 25 -3.80 17.03 10.28
N LEU A 26 -3.88 16.83 8.97
CA LEU A 26 -5.07 17.18 8.20
C LEU A 26 -6.16 16.14 8.49
N TYR A 27 -7.21 16.56 9.21
CA TYR A 27 -8.48 15.86 9.24
C TYR A 27 -9.40 16.47 8.19
N ASP A 28 -9.91 15.63 7.31
CA ASP A 28 -10.99 15.96 6.39
C ASP A 28 -12.33 15.97 7.16
N LYS A 29 -12.96 17.13 7.21
CA LYS A 29 -14.38 17.30 7.57
C LYS A 29 -15.03 18.20 6.54
N HIS A 30 -15.94 17.63 5.76
CA HIS A 30 -16.95 18.37 5.01
C HIS A 30 -17.77 19.30 5.92
N GLY A 31 -18.05 20.52 5.44
CA GLY A 31 -19.06 21.39 6.03
C GLY A 31 -18.99 22.86 5.61
N GLU A 32 -19.64 23.16 4.49
CA GLU A 32 -20.44 24.37 4.21
C GLU A 32 -19.79 25.76 3.97
N ASN A 33 -20.46 26.46 3.06
CA ASN A 33 -20.18 27.79 2.51
C ASN A 33 -20.23 28.89 3.58
N GLY A 34 -19.27 29.82 3.54
CA GLY A 34 -19.26 31.02 4.37
C GLY A 34 -18.21 32.03 3.89
N GLN A 35 -18.64 32.92 3.02
CA GLN A 35 -17.88 34.05 2.48
C GLN A 35 -17.74 35.14 3.55
N LEU A 36 -16.53 35.43 4.04
CA LEU A 36 -16.22 36.67 4.75
C LEU A 36 -14.74 37.04 4.57
N GLY A 37 -14.49 38.22 4.01
CA GLY A 37 -13.16 38.81 3.87
C GLY A 37 -12.68 39.46 5.17
N ALA A 38 -11.37 39.66 5.25
CA ALA A 38 -10.77 40.71 6.07
C ALA A 38 -9.33 40.97 5.58
N GLU A 39 -9.10 42.22 5.19
CA GLU A 39 -7.80 42.85 5.00
C GLU A 39 -6.93 42.77 6.26
N VAL A 40 -5.62 42.61 6.07
CA VAL A 40 -4.64 42.97 7.11
C VAL A 40 -3.60 43.91 6.52
N HIS A 41 -3.56 45.11 7.09
CA HIS A 41 -2.65 46.21 6.84
C HIS A 41 -1.17 45.83 7.07
N SER A 42 -0.34 46.13 6.06
CA SER A 42 1.12 46.16 6.16
C SER A 42 1.61 47.53 6.67
N LYS A 43 2.28 47.56 7.83
CA LYS A 43 3.05 48.74 8.28
C LYS A 43 4.45 48.72 7.68
N ARG A 44 4.71 49.67 6.76
CA ARG A 44 6.06 50.08 6.31
C ARG A 44 6.61 51.16 7.23
N GLY A 45 7.92 51.12 7.48
CA GLY A 45 8.70 52.24 8.02
C GLY A 45 10.16 52.13 7.57
N GLY A 46 10.76 53.24 7.14
CA GLY A 46 12.21 53.37 6.95
C GLY A 46 12.67 53.82 5.55
N ARG A 47 12.97 55.11 5.42
CA ARG A 47 13.31 55.91 4.22
C ARG A 47 14.80 55.76 3.76
N PRO A 48 15.22 56.42 2.65
CA PRO A 48 16.06 55.86 1.58
C PRO A 48 17.54 56.31 1.60
N VAL A 49 18.35 55.75 0.69
CA VAL A 49 19.64 56.32 0.29
C VAL A 49 19.75 56.38 -1.25
N THR A 50 19.89 57.61 -1.71
CA THR A 50 20.36 58.22 -2.97
C THR A 50 20.78 57.38 -4.18
N ALA A 51 20.34 57.83 -5.36
CA ALA A 51 20.85 57.51 -6.69
C ALA A 51 21.79 58.61 -7.22
N ALA A 52 22.83 58.22 -7.97
CA ALA A 52 23.54 59.02 -9.01
C ALA A 52 24.50 58.07 -9.78
N THR A 53 24.13 57.61 -10.98
CA THR A 53 24.60 58.05 -12.32
C THR A 53 26.11 57.90 -12.61
N ALA A 54 26.46 57.07 -13.60
CA ALA A 54 27.34 57.46 -14.73
C ALA A 54 27.40 56.33 -15.78
N ALA A 55 27.36 56.76 -17.05
CA ALA A 55 27.36 55.94 -18.25
C ALA A 55 28.78 55.56 -18.70
N ALA A 56 28.91 54.44 -19.41
CA ALA A 56 29.98 54.22 -20.37
C ALA A 56 29.48 53.35 -21.53
N VAL A 57 29.58 53.92 -22.72
CA VAL A 57 29.21 53.38 -24.04
C VAL A 57 30.37 52.50 -24.54
N GLY A 58 30.07 51.30 -25.01
CA GLY A 58 31.01 50.41 -25.68
C GLY A 58 30.27 49.52 -26.68
N THR A 59 30.33 49.90 -27.96
CA THR A 59 29.78 49.20 -29.13
C THR A 59 30.49 47.88 -29.41
N VAL A 60 29.73 46.78 -29.57
CA VAL A 60 30.17 45.58 -30.33
C VAL A 60 29.00 45.01 -31.15
N ALA A 61 29.26 44.92 -32.45
CA ALA A 61 28.69 44.11 -33.54
C ALA A 61 27.29 43.46 -33.43
N VAL A 62 26.47 43.81 -34.42
CA VAL A 62 25.20 43.16 -34.82
C VAL A 62 25.49 41.81 -35.47
N GLY A 63 24.82 40.75 -34.99
CA GLY A 63 24.85 39.42 -35.57
C GLY A 63 23.60 38.59 -35.22
N LEU A 64 22.69 38.51 -36.21
CA LEU A 64 21.74 37.43 -36.52
C LEU A 64 20.60 37.03 -35.53
N LEU A 65 19.38 37.20 -36.05
CA LEU A 65 18.15 36.39 -35.95
C LEU A 65 17.53 36.09 -34.57
N THR A 66 16.50 36.89 -34.26
CA THR A 66 15.21 36.57 -33.63
C THR A 66 15.07 35.25 -32.84
N ALA A 67 15.23 35.36 -31.53
CA ALA A 67 14.63 34.46 -30.54
C ALA A 67 13.35 35.12 -29.98
N PHE A 68 12.20 34.44 -30.08
CA PHE A 68 11.04 34.72 -29.23
C PHE A 68 11.15 33.82 -27.99
N VAL A 69 11.28 34.43 -26.82
CA VAL A 69 11.21 33.76 -25.51
C VAL A 69 9.83 34.04 -24.93
N GLY A 70 9.03 32.99 -24.74
CA GLY A 70 7.83 32.98 -23.93
C GLY A 70 8.00 32.00 -22.78
N THR A 71 8.31 32.57 -21.61
CA THR A 71 8.19 32.10 -20.21
C THR A 71 7.97 30.62 -19.89
N ASP A 72 8.82 30.14 -18.99
CA ASP A 72 8.73 28.94 -18.18
C ASP A 72 7.39 28.72 -17.46
N ALA A 73 6.91 27.48 -17.50
CA ALA A 73 6.18 26.86 -16.40
C ALA A 73 6.65 25.41 -16.29
N GLY A 74 7.51 25.15 -15.30
CA GLY A 74 8.07 23.83 -15.03
C GLY A 74 6.99 22.84 -14.60
N ALA A 75 6.76 21.82 -15.42
CA ALA A 75 6.12 20.59 -15.01
C ALA A 75 7.22 19.60 -14.58
N SER A 76 7.24 19.27 -13.29
CA SER A 76 8.13 18.27 -12.72
C SER A 76 7.86 16.91 -13.36
N ALA A 77 8.87 16.35 -14.02
CA ALA A 77 8.82 15.05 -14.66
C ALA A 77 8.74 13.95 -13.59
N ALA A 78 7.57 13.33 -13.45
CA ALA A 78 7.43 12.04 -12.78
C ALA A 78 8.25 11.01 -13.56
N GLY A 79 9.29 10.47 -12.92
CA GLY A 79 10.23 9.51 -13.49
C GLY A 79 9.51 8.26 -14.00
N ARG A 80 9.50 8.09 -15.31
CA ARG A 80 9.16 6.82 -15.96
C ARG A 80 10.40 5.93 -15.92
N HIS A 81 10.37 4.84 -15.16
CA HIS A 81 11.45 3.85 -15.19
C HIS A 81 11.38 3.01 -16.49
N PRO A 82 12.49 2.69 -17.18
CA PRO A 82 12.45 2.10 -18.52
C PRO A 82 12.24 0.58 -18.57
N GLY A 83 12.23 -0.11 -17.41
CA GLY A 83 12.25 -1.57 -17.36
C GLY A 83 10.90 -2.27 -17.56
N TRP A 84 9.77 -1.56 -17.42
CA TRP A 84 8.45 -2.19 -17.44
C TRP A 84 7.95 -2.47 -18.87
N GLU A 85 8.24 -1.60 -19.84
CA GLU A 85 7.72 -1.74 -21.21
C GLU A 85 8.33 -2.93 -21.97
N GLN A 86 9.56 -3.32 -21.66
CA GLN A 86 10.25 -4.44 -22.32
C GLN A 86 9.68 -5.79 -21.87
N SER A 87 9.18 -5.89 -20.64
CA SER A 87 8.55 -7.10 -20.11
C SER A 87 7.15 -7.34 -20.70
N VAL A 88 6.48 -6.27 -21.18
CA VAL A 88 5.12 -6.33 -21.74
C VAL A 88 5.09 -6.76 -23.21
N ARG A 89 6.14 -6.48 -23.99
CA ARG A 89 6.18 -6.79 -25.44
C ARG A 89 6.44 -8.27 -25.75
N ALA A 90 7.19 -8.98 -24.89
CA ALA A 90 7.43 -10.41 -25.07
C ALA A 90 6.16 -11.28 -24.84
N ALA A 91 5.17 -10.78 -24.11
CA ALA A 91 3.97 -11.51 -23.71
C ALA A 91 2.88 -11.64 -24.79
N ARG A 92 3.09 -11.09 -25.99
CA ARG A 92 2.09 -11.11 -27.08
C ARG A 92 2.35 -12.15 -28.17
N ALA A 93 3.47 -12.89 -28.13
CA ALA A 93 3.90 -13.75 -29.23
C ALA A 93 3.59 -15.25 -29.08
N ASP A 94 3.28 -15.77 -27.88
CA ASP A 94 3.17 -17.22 -27.64
C ASP A 94 1.73 -17.72 -27.39
N ARG A 95 0.73 -17.14 -28.06
CA ARG A 95 -0.69 -17.51 -27.86
C ARG A 95 -1.23 -18.62 -28.76
N ASP A 96 -0.41 -19.28 -29.57
CA ASP A 96 -0.89 -20.32 -30.49
C ASP A 96 -0.09 -21.62 -30.37
N ALA A 97 -0.47 -22.51 -29.44
CA ALA A 97 -0.34 -23.97 -29.60
C ALA A 97 -0.98 -24.79 -28.46
N ALA A 98 -2.11 -25.40 -28.79
CA ALA A 98 -2.57 -26.76 -28.44
C ALA A 98 -2.75 -27.22 -26.97
N ALA A 99 -4.00 -27.58 -26.66
CA ALA A 99 -4.42 -28.43 -25.54
C ALA A 99 -4.70 -29.87 -26.01
N PRO A 100 -4.68 -30.86 -25.10
CA PRO A 100 -5.60 -31.98 -25.22
C PRO A 100 -6.41 -32.24 -23.94
N ALA A 101 -7.57 -32.87 -24.15
CA ALA A 101 -8.63 -33.13 -23.19
C ALA A 101 -8.40 -34.39 -22.33
N GLU A 102 -8.73 -34.32 -21.04
CA GLU A 102 -8.83 -35.49 -20.17
C GLU A 102 -10.23 -35.69 -19.57
N LYS A 103 -10.55 -36.98 -19.42
CA LYS A 103 -11.86 -37.56 -19.10
C LYS A 103 -12.28 -37.30 -17.65
N ARG A 104 -13.56 -36.99 -17.46
CA ARG A 104 -14.21 -36.81 -16.16
C ARG A 104 -14.65 -38.15 -15.56
N SER A 105 -14.35 -38.38 -14.27
CA SER A 105 -14.99 -39.43 -13.48
C SER A 105 -15.50 -38.87 -12.14
N GLY A 106 -16.70 -39.31 -11.75
CA GLY A 106 -17.16 -39.43 -10.35
C GLY A 106 -17.61 -38.17 -9.61
N ALA A 107 -18.87 -37.76 -9.76
CA ALA A 107 -19.49 -36.74 -8.90
C ALA A 107 -19.93 -37.33 -7.55
N GLY A 108 -19.13 -37.13 -6.50
CA GLY A 108 -19.57 -37.28 -5.11
C GLY A 108 -20.45 -36.10 -4.69
N ARG A 109 -21.62 -36.39 -4.10
CA ARG A 109 -22.62 -35.41 -3.66
C ARG A 109 -22.03 -34.47 -2.60
N ALA A 110 -21.72 -33.24 -2.97
CA ALA A 110 -21.18 -32.22 -2.07
C ALA A 110 -22.21 -31.83 -1.00
N LYS A 111 -21.78 -31.77 0.27
CA LYS A 111 -22.58 -31.25 1.38
C LYS A 111 -22.96 -29.78 1.12
N PRO A 112 -24.13 -29.29 1.62
CA PRO A 112 -24.55 -27.91 1.41
C PRO A 112 -23.49 -26.94 1.95
N LYS A 113 -23.00 -26.06 1.06
CA LYS A 113 -22.03 -25.02 1.41
C LYS A 113 -22.72 -24.05 2.37
N ALA A 114 -22.12 -23.82 3.54
CA ALA A 114 -22.60 -22.81 4.48
C ALA A 114 -22.80 -21.46 3.75
N PRO A 115 -23.80 -20.65 4.13
CA PRO A 115 -24.02 -19.36 3.51
C PRO A 115 -22.73 -18.53 3.57
N PRO A 116 -22.36 -17.81 2.49
CA PRO A 116 -21.11 -17.07 2.45
C PRO A 116 -21.07 -16.05 3.60
N ARG A 117 -20.01 -16.11 4.41
CA ARG A 117 -19.77 -15.16 5.50
C ARG A 117 -19.72 -13.76 4.89
N LYS A 118 -20.58 -12.85 5.36
CA LYS A 118 -20.57 -11.45 4.91
C LYS A 118 -19.23 -10.81 5.28
N VAL A 119 -18.42 -10.47 4.29
CA VAL A 119 -17.14 -9.76 4.49
C VAL A 119 -17.40 -8.26 4.57
N SER A 120 -16.78 -7.58 5.54
CA SER A 120 -16.97 -6.13 5.70
C SER A 120 -16.22 -5.33 4.63
N ARG A 121 -16.78 -4.20 4.20
CA ARG A 121 -16.19 -3.26 3.23
C ARG A 121 -15.21 -2.26 3.85
N THR A 122 -15.13 -2.16 5.18
CA THR A 122 -14.18 -1.27 5.88
C THR A 122 -12.74 -1.67 5.53
N ILE A 123 -11.75 -0.79 5.72
CA ILE A 123 -10.35 -1.20 5.54
C ILE A 123 -9.85 -1.77 6.87
N SER A 124 -9.19 -2.93 6.82
CA SER A 124 -8.57 -3.55 7.98
C SER A 124 -7.16 -3.01 8.16
N HIS A 125 -6.88 -2.38 9.29
CA HIS A 125 -5.56 -1.83 9.62
C HIS A 125 -4.91 -2.57 10.80
N HIS A 126 -5.66 -3.49 11.44
CA HIS A 126 -5.24 -4.15 12.68
C HIS A 126 -5.29 -5.67 12.57
N THR A 127 -4.55 -6.33 13.45
CA THR A 127 -4.61 -7.78 13.68
C THR A 127 -6.01 -8.24 14.11
N ALA A 128 -6.30 -9.52 13.91
CA ALA A 128 -7.57 -10.11 14.35
C ALA A 128 -7.67 -10.25 15.88
N ASP A 129 -6.54 -10.54 16.54
CA ASP A 129 -6.50 -10.91 17.97
C ASP A 129 -6.34 -9.69 18.90
N GLY A 130 -5.94 -8.52 18.36
CA GLY A 130 -5.64 -7.34 19.16
C GLY A 130 -4.46 -7.55 20.10
N GLY A 131 -4.33 -6.66 21.10
CA GLY A 131 -3.28 -6.71 22.12
C GLY A 131 -1.87 -6.60 21.53
N ARG A 132 -0.87 -7.14 22.24
CA ARG A 132 0.54 -7.10 21.85
C ARG A 132 0.86 -8.12 20.76
N ALA A 133 0.27 -7.91 19.58
CA ALA A 133 0.46 -8.72 18.39
C ALA A 133 0.59 -7.84 17.15
N VAL A 134 1.29 -8.35 16.12
CA VAL A 134 1.42 -7.70 14.82
C VAL A 134 1.05 -8.65 13.68
N SER A 135 0.69 -8.08 12.54
CA SER A 135 0.48 -8.81 11.29
C SER A 135 1.51 -8.38 10.26
N LEU A 136 2.33 -9.33 9.81
CA LEU A 136 3.27 -9.09 8.72
C LEU A 136 2.58 -9.27 7.38
N THR A 137 2.75 -8.30 6.48
CA THR A 137 2.21 -8.35 5.12
C THR A 137 3.31 -8.07 4.09
N LEU A 138 3.26 -8.77 2.96
CA LEU A 138 4.28 -8.77 1.91
C LEU A 138 3.60 -8.57 0.56
N ASP A 139 3.93 -7.48 -0.12
CA ASP A 139 3.30 -7.07 -1.38
C ASP A 139 4.18 -7.38 -2.60
N ASP A 140 3.54 -7.33 -3.77
CA ASP A 140 4.10 -7.44 -5.12
C ASP A 140 4.60 -8.82 -5.56
N GLY A 141 4.66 -9.79 -4.66
CA GLY A 141 5.08 -11.15 -4.98
C GLY A 141 4.09 -11.92 -5.89
N PRO A 142 4.40 -13.20 -6.17
CA PRO A 142 5.64 -13.87 -5.82
C PRO A 142 6.79 -13.49 -6.78
N HIS A 143 7.95 -13.20 -6.21
CA HIS A 143 9.23 -13.04 -6.93
C HIS A 143 10.06 -14.32 -6.81
N PRO A 144 10.66 -14.84 -7.91
CA PRO A 144 11.37 -16.12 -7.89
C PRO A 144 12.59 -16.16 -6.97
N GLU A 145 13.21 -15.00 -6.68
CA GLU A 145 14.37 -14.93 -5.77
C GLU A 145 13.99 -14.60 -4.33
N TRP A 146 13.07 -13.66 -4.12
CA TRP A 146 12.87 -13.04 -2.80
C TRP A 146 11.80 -13.76 -2.00
N THR A 147 10.68 -14.14 -2.63
CA THR A 147 9.61 -14.88 -1.96
C THR A 147 10.11 -16.17 -1.31
N PRO A 148 10.91 -17.04 -1.97
CA PRO A 148 11.49 -18.22 -1.31
C PRO A 148 12.35 -17.90 -0.09
N LYS A 149 13.25 -16.92 -0.19
CA LYS A 149 14.13 -16.52 0.92
C LYS A 149 13.32 -16.00 2.11
N THR A 150 12.30 -15.18 1.83
CA THR A 150 11.39 -14.67 2.86
C THR A 150 10.58 -15.78 3.51
N LEU A 151 10.05 -16.75 2.74
CA LEU A 151 9.36 -17.91 3.30
C LEU A 151 10.26 -18.72 4.24
N ASP A 152 11.49 -19.00 3.84
CA ASP A 152 12.47 -19.71 4.70
C ASP A 152 12.77 -18.94 6.00
N LEU A 153 12.88 -17.61 5.91
CA LEU A 153 13.07 -16.76 7.07
C LEU A 153 11.85 -16.77 8.01
N LEU A 154 10.64 -16.67 7.47
CA LEU A 154 9.40 -16.75 8.26
C LEU A 154 9.28 -18.11 8.94
N ARG A 155 9.62 -19.19 8.25
CA ARG A 155 9.66 -20.54 8.81
C ARG A 155 10.67 -20.66 9.94
N GLN A 156 11.89 -20.12 9.78
CA GLN A 156 12.91 -20.09 10.84
C GLN A 156 12.40 -19.42 12.11
N TYR A 157 11.63 -18.34 11.98
CA TYR A 157 11.06 -17.63 13.11
C TYR A 157 9.64 -18.09 13.47
N HIS A 158 9.11 -19.17 12.89
CA HIS A 158 7.74 -19.63 13.14
C HIS A 158 6.66 -18.54 12.99
N VAL A 159 6.85 -17.62 12.04
CA VAL A 159 5.93 -16.51 11.77
C VAL A 159 5.06 -16.85 10.56
N LYS A 160 3.78 -16.51 10.63
CA LYS A 160 2.88 -16.52 9.46
C LYS A 160 2.59 -15.09 9.02
N ALA A 161 2.66 -14.87 7.71
CA ALA A 161 2.39 -13.57 7.08
C ALA A 161 1.23 -13.67 6.07
N THR A 162 0.78 -12.51 5.60
CA THR A 162 -0.15 -12.39 4.46
C THR A 162 0.62 -11.89 3.24
N PHE A 163 0.46 -12.56 2.10
CA PHE A 163 1.13 -12.18 0.85
C PHE A 163 0.10 -11.61 -0.12
N CYS A 164 0.20 -10.32 -0.45
CA CYS A 164 -0.61 -9.65 -1.45
C CYS A 164 0.04 -9.78 -2.82
N LEU A 165 -0.51 -10.69 -3.62
CA LEU A 165 0.09 -11.11 -4.88
C LEU A 165 -0.48 -10.31 -6.04
N ILE A 166 0.40 -9.91 -6.95
CA ILE A 166 -0.01 -9.41 -8.26
C ILE A 166 -0.45 -10.62 -9.11
N GLY A 167 -1.64 -10.57 -9.69
CA GLY A 167 -2.25 -11.70 -10.41
C GLY A 167 -1.32 -12.35 -11.44
N PRO A 168 -0.73 -11.59 -12.38
CA PRO A 168 0.25 -12.10 -13.34
C PRO A 168 1.50 -12.74 -12.71
N ASN A 169 1.99 -12.25 -11.56
CA ASN A 169 3.11 -12.89 -10.86
C ASN A 169 2.68 -14.26 -10.30
N ALA A 170 1.46 -14.35 -9.74
CA ALA A 170 0.92 -15.60 -9.23
C ALA A 170 0.75 -16.65 -10.34
N GLU A 171 0.24 -16.25 -11.51
CA GLU A 171 0.08 -17.16 -12.66
C GLU A 171 1.43 -17.66 -13.20
N ARG A 172 2.47 -16.82 -13.19
CA ARG A 172 3.83 -17.22 -13.60
C ARG A 172 4.53 -18.15 -12.62
N HIS A 173 4.23 -18.06 -11.33
CA HIS A 173 4.93 -18.82 -10.29
C HIS A 173 3.97 -19.62 -9.40
N PRO A 174 3.14 -20.52 -9.96
CA PRO A 174 2.14 -21.26 -9.18
C PRO A 174 2.75 -22.18 -8.13
N GLY A 175 3.98 -22.68 -8.35
CA GLY A 175 4.72 -23.44 -7.35
C GLY A 175 5.01 -22.64 -6.07
N LEU A 176 5.33 -21.34 -6.21
CA LEU A 176 5.53 -20.46 -5.06
C LEU A 176 4.22 -20.10 -4.36
N VAL A 177 3.15 -19.87 -5.11
CA VAL A 177 1.82 -19.65 -4.52
C VAL A 177 1.38 -20.86 -3.70
N LYS A 178 1.57 -22.08 -4.22
CA LYS A 178 1.29 -23.31 -3.48
C LYS A 178 2.18 -23.45 -2.24
N ARG A 179 3.46 -23.07 -2.32
CA ARG A 179 4.37 -23.06 -1.16
C ARG A 179 3.90 -22.08 -0.08
N ILE A 180 3.51 -20.85 -0.46
CA ILE A 180 2.94 -19.85 0.45
C ILE A 180 1.77 -20.47 1.24
N VAL A 181 0.83 -21.12 0.54
CA VAL A 181 -0.34 -21.77 1.17
C VAL A 181 0.07 -22.96 2.04
N ALA A 182 0.94 -23.85 1.52
CA ALA A 182 1.36 -25.05 2.23
C ALA A 182 2.12 -24.74 3.54
N GLU A 183 2.86 -23.62 3.57
CA GLU A 183 3.52 -23.13 4.77
C GLU A 183 2.56 -22.37 5.71
N GLY A 184 1.26 -22.33 5.42
CA GLY A 184 0.23 -21.80 6.31
C GLY A 184 0.10 -20.28 6.29
N HIS A 185 0.58 -19.61 5.24
CA HIS A 185 0.38 -18.18 5.04
C HIS A 185 -0.97 -17.88 4.39
N ARG A 186 -1.40 -16.61 4.43
CA ARG A 186 -2.65 -16.18 3.78
C ARG A 186 -2.38 -15.46 2.47
N LEU A 187 -3.25 -15.69 1.50
CA LEU A 187 -3.24 -15.00 0.22
C LEU A 187 -4.09 -13.74 0.26
N CYS A 188 -3.60 -12.72 -0.42
CA CYS A 188 -4.22 -11.43 -0.64
C CYS A 188 -4.10 -11.08 -2.14
N ASP A 189 -5.12 -10.43 -2.69
CA ASP A 189 -5.14 -9.91 -4.05
C ASP A 189 -4.51 -8.52 -4.11
N HIS A 190 -3.59 -8.31 -5.06
CA HIS A 190 -2.94 -7.03 -5.30
C HIS A 190 -3.07 -6.50 -6.75
N SER A 191 -4.23 -6.76 -7.37
CA SER A 191 -4.59 -6.39 -8.74
C SER A 191 -3.75 -7.05 -9.85
N VAL A 192 -4.10 -6.77 -11.11
CA VAL A 192 -3.40 -7.30 -12.29
C VAL A 192 -2.21 -6.43 -12.64
N ASP A 193 -2.43 -5.13 -12.83
CA ASP A 193 -1.43 -4.21 -13.38
C ASP A 193 -0.62 -3.48 -12.31
N HIS A 194 -1.02 -3.58 -11.03
CA HIS A 194 -0.46 -2.76 -9.95
C HIS A 194 -0.53 -1.25 -10.27
N ASP A 195 -1.68 -0.80 -10.79
CA ASP A 195 -1.93 0.61 -11.10
C ASP A 195 -2.25 1.41 -9.82
N THR A 196 -1.29 2.20 -9.34
CA THR A 196 -1.45 3.06 -8.15
C THR A 196 -2.39 4.24 -8.38
N GLY A 197 -2.78 4.53 -9.63
CA GLY A 197 -3.80 5.51 -9.98
C GLY A 197 -5.17 4.90 -10.29
N MET A 198 -5.42 3.64 -9.87
CA MET A 198 -6.65 2.93 -10.18
C MET A 198 -7.92 3.57 -9.56
N ASP A 199 -7.77 4.39 -8.54
CA ASP A 199 -8.85 5.13 -7.88
C ASP A 199 -9.47 6.21 -8.78
N HIS A 200 -8.70 6.71 -9.75
CA HIS A 200 -9.17 7.63 -10.79
C HIS A 200 -9.72 6.93 -12.04
N LYS A 201 -9.70 5.60 -12.09
CA LYS A 201 -10.20 4.81 -13.22
C LYS A 201 -11.67 4.45 -13.03
N SER A 202 -12.31 4.03 -14.13
CA SER A 202 -13.72 3.63 -14.10
C SER A 202 -13.97 2.44 -13.16
N ALA A 203 -15.21 2.33 -12.68
CA ALA A 203 -15.63 1.20 -11.84
C ALA A 203 -15.38 -0.16 -12.51
N ASP A 204 -15.59 -0.25 -13.83
CA ASP A 204 -15.35 -1.46 -14.60
C ASP A 204 -13.86 -1.81 -14.70
N TYR A 205 -12.98 -0.81 -14.83
CA TYR A 205 -11.54 -1.05 -14.78
C TYR A 205 -11.15 -1.64 -13.42
N GLN A 206 -11.56 -0.97 -12.33
CA GLN A 206 -11.26 -1.43 -10.97
C GLN A 206 -11.80 -2.86 -10.73
N LYS A 207 -13.02 -3.14 -11.17
CA LYS A 207 -13.62 -4.48 -11.05
C LYS A 207 -12.81 -5.54 -11.81
N ARG A 208 -12.38 -5.27 -13.05
CA ARG A 208 -11.55 -6.22 -13.81
C ARG A 208 -10.20 -6.45 -13.13
N GLN A 209 -9.52 -5.38 -12.72
CA GLN A 209 -8.23 -5.48 -12.01
C GLN A 209 -8.30 -6.41 -10.79
N ILE A 210 -9.37 -6.31 -10.00
CA ILE A 210 -9.55 -7.12 -8.80
C ILE A 210 -9.97 -8.54 -9.17
N LEU A 211 -11.03 -8.70 -9.97
CA LEU A 211 -11.59 -10.04 -10.20
C LEU A 211 -10.69 -10.91 -11.08
N ASP A 212 -9.90 -10.33 -11.97
CA ASP A 212 -9.01 -11.06 -12.85
C ASP A 212 -7.77 -11.54 -12.07
N ALA A 213 -7.21 -10.68 -11.22
CA ALA A 213 -6.12 -11.06 -10.31
C ALA A 213 -6.53 -12.17 -9.35
N LYS A 214 -7.71 -12.04 -8.71
CA LYS A 214 -8.25 -13.10 -7.87
C LYS A 214 -8.35 -14.43 -8.60
N ARG A 215 -8.85 -14.45 -9.84
CA ARG A 215 -8.94 -15.69 -10.64
C ARG A 215 -7.57 -16.30 -10.92
N MET A 216 -6.56 -15.48 -11.23
CA MET A 216 -5.18 -15.94 -11.44
C MET A 216 -4.61 -16.55 -10.16
N ILE A 217 -4.82 -15.91 -9.00
CA ILE A 217 -4.35 -16.38 -7.69
C ILE A 217 -5.08 -17.66 -7.26
N ASP A 218 -6.41 -17.72 -7.45
CA ASP A 218 -7.22 -18.92 -7.19
C ASP A 218 -6.70 -20.11 -8.03
N LYS A 219 -6.44 -19.89 -9.33
CA LYS A 219 -5.88 -20.93 -10.22
C LYS A 219 -4.48 -21.35 -9.78
N ALA A 220 -3.58 -20.41 -9.51
CA ALA A 220 -2.20 -20.68 -9.12
C ALA A 220 -2.11 -21.44 -7.78
N SER A 221 -2.97 -21.10 -6.82
CA SER A 221 -3.02 -21.72 -5.49
C SER A 221 -3.72 -23.08 -5.46
N GLY A 222 -4.41 -23.48 -6.53
CA GLY A 222 -5.25 -24.68 -6.54
C GLY A 222 -6.57 -24.50 -5.78
N GLY A 223 -7.10 -23.27 -5.72
CA GLY A 223 -8.38 -22.94 -5.10
C GLY A 223 -8.29 -22.61 -3.61
N ALA A 224 -7.10 -22.28 -3.10
CA ALA A 224 -6.96 -21.81 -1.72
C ALA A 224 -7.68 -20.46 -1.54
N PRO A 225 -8.23 -20.17 -0.34
CA PRO A 225 -8.93 -18.90 -0.14
C PRO A 225 -7.99 -17.69 -0.26
N VAL A 226 -8.42 -16.71 -1.07
CA VAL A 226 -7.88 -15.36 -1.07
C VAL A 226 -8.69 -14.53 -0.08
N TYR A 227 -8.07 -14.17 1.04
CA TYR A 227 -8.77 -13.59 2.20
C TYR A 227 -8.91 -12.08 2.12
N TYR A 228 -7.99 -11.42 1.43
CA TYR A 228 -7.86 -9.97 1.43
C TYR A 228 -7.69 -9.42 0.02
N TYR A 229 -7.98 -8.13 -0.10
CA TYR A 229 -7.62 -7.32 -1.25
C TYR A 229 -6.92 -6.06 -0.73
N ARG A 230 -5.77 -5.74 -1.31
CA ARG A 230 -5.07 -4.49 -1.06
C ARG A 230 -4.98 -3.72 -2.36
N ALA A 231 -5.47 -2.48 -2.37
CA ALA A 231 -5.33 -1.61 -3.53
C ALA A 231 -3.85 -1.19 -3.67
N PRO A 232 -3.25 -1.27 -4.87
CA PRO A 232 -1.93 -0.71 -5.16
C PRO A 232 -1.82 0.74 -4.66
N GLY A 233 -0.73 1.04 -3.96
CA GLY A 233 -0.49 2.36 -3.36
C GLY A 233 -1.52 2.79 -2.30
N GLY A 234 -2.40 1.89 -1.83
CA GLY A 234 -3.49 2.23 -0.91
C GLY A 234 -4.67 2.96 -1.58
N ALA A 235 -4.74 2.97 -2.92
CA ALA A 235 -5.74 3.67 -3.73
C ALA A 235 -7.15 3.04 -3.67
N PHE A 236 -7.74 2.99 -2.47
CA PHE A 236 -9.07 2.42 -2.25
C PHE A 236 -10.20 3.36 -2.69
N THR A 237 -11.23 2.81 -3.31
CA THR A 237 -12.49 3.51 -3.61
C THR A 237 -13.67 2.80 -2.94
N PRO A 238 -14.86 3.42 -2.85
CA PRO A 238 -16.07 2.72 -2.45
C PRO A 238 -16.40 1.51 -3.36
N THR A 239 -15.99 1.56 -4.63
CA THR A 239 -16.18 0.49 -5.61
C THR A 239 -15.21 -0.66 -5.39
N SER A 240 -13.90 -0.41 -5.30
CA SER A 240 -12.92 -1.49 -5.09
C SER A 240 -13.17 -2.23 -3.77
N ARG A 241 -13.49 -1.50 -2.70
CA ARG A 241 -13.89 -2.08 -1.41
C ARG A 241 -15.16 -2.93 -1.49
N ARG A 242 -16.14 -2.52 -2.31
CA ARG A 242 -17.38 -3.29 -2.54
C ARG A 242 -17.09 -4.59 -3.28
N VAL A 243 -16.41 -4.48 -4.42
CA VAL A 243 -16.06 -5.63 -5.26
C VAL A 243 -15.26 -6.65 -4.46
N ALA A 244 -14.25 -6.21 -3.70
CA ALA A 244 -13.49 -7.11 -2.84
C ALA A 244 -14.39 -7.87 -1.85
N ALA A 245 -15.21 -7.15 -1.07
CA ALA A 245 -16.05 -7.74 -0.05
C ALA A 245 -17.12 -8.70 -0.61
N GLU A 246 -17.75 -8.35 -1.73
CA GLU A 246 -18.72 -9.21 -2.43
C GLU A 246 -18.08 -10.52 -2.94
N HIS A 247 -16.76 -10.52 -3.15
CA HIS A 247 -15.98 -11.67 -3.59
C HIS A 247 -15.15 -12.32 -2.48
N GLY A 248 -15.52 -12.07 -1.22
CA GLY A 248 -14.95 -12.75 -0.05
C GLY A 248 -13.60 -12.20 0.40
N MET A 249 -13.17 -11.05 -0.13
CA MET A 249 -11.89 -10.42 0.17
C MET A 249 -12.08 -9.18 1.03
N ARG A 250 -11.47 -9.18 2.21
CA ARG A 250 -11.48 -8.05 3.13
C ARG A 250 -10.50 -6.97 2.63
N PRO A 251 -10.92 -5.70 2.48
CA PRO A 251 -9.97 -4.63 2.17
C PRO A 251 -8.90 -4.50 3.28
N LEU A 252 -7.63 -4.51 2.90
CA LEU A 252 -6.49 -4.58 3.82
C LEU A 252 -5.55 -3.39 3.63
N GLY A 253 -5.46 -2.53 4.65
CA GLY A 253 -4.48 -1.45 4.73
C GLY A 253 -3.28 -1.85 5.60
N TRP A 254 -2.61 -0.83 6.14
CA TRP A 254 -1.53 -0.97 7.11
C TRP A 254 -1.53 0.22 8.07
N ILE A 255 -0.72 0.13 9.12
CA ILE A 255 -0.42 1.24 10.06
C ILE A 255 1.06 1.57 10.00
N VAL A 256 1.90 0.55 9.88
CA VAL A 256 3.35 0.71 9.81
C VAL A 256 3.80 0.58 8.36
N ASP A 257 4.42 1.64 7.84
CA ASP A 257 5.10 1.67 6.54
C ASP A 257 6.57 2.03 6.76
N PRO A 258 7.48 1.03 6.69
CA PRO A 258 8.91 1.26 6.81
C PRO A 258 9.54 1.95 5.59
N GLY A 259 8.82 2.05 4.46
CA GLY A 259 9.30 2.62 3.20
C GLY A 259 10.30 1.74 2.46
N ASP A 260 10.25 0.42 2.64
CA ASP A 260 11.24 -0.52 2.08
C ASP A 260 11.28 -0.54 0.54
N TRP A 261 10.15 -0.25 -0.10
CA TRP A 261 10.03 -0.12 -1.55
C TRP A 261 10.91 1.00 -2.16
N GLN A 262 11.34 1.98 -1.35
CA GLN A 262 12.23 3.07 -1.78
C GLN A 262 13.72 2.70 -1.78
N LEU A 263 14.08 1.51 -1.27
CA LEU A 263 15.46 1.11 -1.03
C LEU A 263 16.27 2.12 -0.18
N PRO A 264 15.78 2.53 1.01
CA PRO A 264 16.42 3.58 1.81
C PRO A 264 17.62 3.08 2.62
N GLY A 265 18.01 1.81 2.51
CA GLY A 265 18.97 1.13 3.36
C GLY A 265 18.30 0.28 4.45
N THR A 266 18.90 -0.88 4.74
CA THR A 266 18.41 -1.81 5.79
C THR A 266 18.21 -1.14 7.15
N ASP A 267 19.14 -0.27 7.56
CA ASP A 267 19.08 0.39 8.87
C ASP A 267 17.91 1.37 8.96
N ALA A 268 17.60 2.08 7.87
CA ALA A 268 16.45 2.98 7.80
C ALA A 268 15.13 2.21 7.92
N ILE A 269 15.00 1.10 7.18
CA ILE A 269 13.81 0.22 7.24
C ILE A 269 13.58 -0.28 8.67
N VAL A 270 14.63 -0.79 9.32
CA VAL A 270 14.55 -1.29 10.69
C VAL A 270 14.16 -0.18 11.65
N ARG A 271 14.76 1.01 11.52
CA ARG A 271 14.47 2.16 12.38
C ARG A 271 13.01 2.60 12.22
N HIS A 272 12.54 2.82 11.00
CA HIS A 272 11.16 3.24 10.74
C HIS A 272 10.14 2.24 11.25
N ALA A 273 10.36 0.93 11.04
CA ALA A 273 9.48 -0.10 11.57
C ALA A 273 9.40 -0.06 13.11
N LYS A 274 10.53 0.13 13.80
CA LYS A 274 10.59 0.20 15.26
C LYS A 274 9.95 1.48 15.82
N GLU A 275 10.11 2.60 15.13
CA GLU A 275 9.54 3.90 15.53
C GLU A 275 8.01 3.94 15.40
N GLN A 276 7.45 3.18 14.46
CA GLN A 276 6.01 3.20 14.14
C GLN A 276 5.23 2.03 14.76
N VAL A 277 5.87 0.92 15.14
CA VAL A 277 5.15 -0.28 15.57
C VAL A 277 4.37 -0.06 16.86
N GLU A 278 3.10 -0.46 16.82
CA GLU A 278 2.18 -0.43 17.95
C GLU A 278 1.41 -1.75 18.08
N ASP A 279 0.73 -1.91 19.21
CA ASP A 279 -0.14 -3.06 19.49
C ASP A 279 -1.23 -3.20 18.42
N GLY A 280 -1.32 -4.39 17.83
CA GLY A 280 -2.29 -4.71 16.81
C GLY A 280 -1.90 -4.24 15.40
N ALA A 281 -0.70 -3.70 15.18
CA ALA A 281 -0.33 -3.12 13.88
C ALA A 281 -0.28 -4.16 12.74
N VAL A 282 -0.79 -3.76 11.58
CA VAL A 282 -0.44 -4.38 10.28
C VAL A 282 0.78 -3.66 9.72
N ILE A 283 1.85 -4.42 9.45
CA ILE A 283 3.14 -3.92 8.94
C ILE A 283 3.26 -4.27 7.45
N LEU A 284 3.51 -3.25 6.62
CA LEU A 284 3.75 -3.39 5.19
C LEU A 284 5.23 -3.64 4.88
N PHE A 285 5.50 -4.61 4.01
CA PHE A 285 6.79 -4.86 3.35
C PHE A 285 6.53 -5.37 1.93
N HIS A 286 7.59 -5.52 1.14
CA HIS A 286 7.50 -6.00 -0.23
C HIS A 286 8.44 -7.20 -0.45
N ASP A 287 7.95 -8.24 -1.14
CA ASP A 287 8.77 -9.36 -1.62
C ASP A 287 8.81 -9.47 -3.15
N GLY A 288 8.08 -8.61 -3.87
CA GLY A 288 8.22 -8.39 -5.31
C GLY A 288 8.51 -6.92 -5.66
N GLY A 289 8.48 -6.59 -6.96
CA GLY A 289 8.70 -5.22 -7.43
C GLY A 289 10.16 -4.81 -7.63
N GLY A 290 11.10 -5.76 -7.70
CA GLY A 290 12.53 -5.51 -7.98
C GLY A 290 13.45 -6.11 -6.94
N ASP A 291 14.57 -5.45 -6.66
CA ASP A 291 15.46 -5.83 -5.57
C ASP A 291 14.76 -5.68 -4.21
N ARG A 292 14.85 -6.71 -3.36
CA ARG A 292 14.34 -6.74 -1.99
C ARG A 292 15.39 -7.25 -1.00
N SER A 293 16.67 -7.09 -1.34
CA SER A 293 17.80 -7.39 -0.48
C SER A 293 17.70 -6.66 0.87
N GLU A 294 17.36 -5.38 0.85
CA GLU A 294 17.23 -4.58 2.07
C GLU A 294 16.04 -4.99 2.93
N THR A 295 14.88 -5.25 2.32
CA THR A 295 13.70 -5.79 3.01
C THR A 295 14.04 -7.12 3.69
N TYR A 296 14.70 -8.03 2.97
CA TYR A 296 15.11 -9.31 3.52
C TYR A 296 16.07 -9.16 4.73
N GLN A 297 17.09 -8.31 4.62
CA GLN A 297 18.01 -8.06 5.76
C GLN A 297 17.31 -7.36 6.92
N ALA A 298 16.35 -6.46 6.65
CA ALA A 298 15.57 -5.80 7.68
C ALA A 298 14.69 -6.80 8.43
N LEU A 299 14.00 -7.70 7.73
CA LEU A 299 13.20 -8.77 8.33
C LEU A 299 14.06 -9.70 9.21
N ARG A 300 15.29 -10.02 8.78
CA ARG A 300 16.23 -10.82 9.60
C ARG A 300 16.51 -10.19 10.97
N ARG A 301 16.45 -8.86 11.08
CA ARG A 301 16.66 -8.11 12.33
C ARG A 301 15.36 -7.84 13.08
N LEU A 302 14.27 -7.55 12.36
CA LEU A 302 12.99 -7.18 12.95
C LEU A 302 12.24 -8.37 13.56
N LEU A 303 12.24 -9.54 12.92
CA LEU A 303 11.53 -10.71 13.45
C LEU A 303 12.00 -11.13 14.86
N PRO A 304 13.31 -11.32 15.14
CA PRO A 304 13.76 -11.62 16.50
C PRO A 304 13.53 -10.45 17.46
N TRP A 305 13.64 -9.20 16.99
CA TRP A 305 13.41 -8.03 17.83
C TRP A 305 11.93 -7.89 18.24
N LEU A 306 10.98 -8.05 17.31
CA LEU A 306 9.54 -8.02 17.62
C LEU A 306 9.18 -9.08 18.68
N LYS A 307 9.73 -10.28 18.54
CA LYS A 307 9.59 -11.34 19.56
C LYS A 307 10.18 -10.95 20.90
N SER A 308 11.38 -10.34 20.93
CA SER A 308 12.00 -9.90 22.19
C SER A 308 11.23 -8.76 22.85
N GLN A 309 10.50 -7.97 22.07
CA GLN A 309 9.53 -6.99 22.58
C GLN A 309 8.19 -7.62 23.01
N GLY A 310 8.03 -8.94 22.94
CA GLY A 310 6.81 -9.63 23.38
C GLY A 310 5.65 -9.58 22.38
N TYR A 311 5.88 -9.19 21.12
CA TYR A 311 4.84 -9.25 20.09
C TYR A 311 4.56 -10.69 19.65
N GLY A 312 3.28 -11.07 19.68
CA GLY A 312 2.75 -12.21 18.94
C GLY A 312 2.59 -11.92 17.44
N PHE A 313 2.39 -12.96 16.64
CA PHE A 313 2.11 -12.82 15.20
C PHE A 313 0.73 -13.41 14.89
N SER A 314 -0.13 -12.58 14.32
CA SER A 314 -1.49 -12.96 13.90
C SER A 314 -1.76 -12.46 12.49
N PHE A 315 -2.89 -12.87 11.92
CA PHE A 315 -3.36 -12.36 10.64
C PHE A 315 -4.19 -11.08 10.83
N PRO A 316 -4.28 -10.22 9.78
CA PRO A 316 -5.19 -9.09 9.81
C PRO A 316 -6.64 -9.55 10.01
N LYS A 317 -7.49 -8.69 10.57
CA LYS A 317 -8.92 -9.00 10.72
C LYS A 317 -9.56 -9.23 9.34
N ALA A 318 -10.13 -10.43 9.12
CA ALA A 318 -10.76 -10.88 7.87
C ALA A 318 -12.31 -10.82 7.92
#